data_AF-A0A4R1N5E3-F1
#
_entry.id   AF-A0A4R1N5E3-F1
#
_cell.length_a   1.000
_cell.length_b   1.000
_cell.length_c   1.000
_cell.angle_alpha   90.00
_cell.angle_beta   90.00
_cell.angle_gamma   90.00
#
_symmetry.space_group_name_H-M   'P 1'
#
loop_
_entity.id
_entity.type
_entity.pdbx_description
1 polymer ?
#
loop_
_entity_poly.entity_id
_entity_poly.type
_entity_poly.pdbx_seq_one_letter_code
_entity_poly.pdbx_strand_id
1 'polypeptide(L)'
;MKSNNTLDILCERAKEELDQAAIRLGQVRKSHQTAKKQLEQLQAYEKEYRQKLQSGMAKGMASASWYNYQQFIITLETAIEQHRILLTQWNQHLQQAISQWQDKQQRLNALDTLLKRNSLARQVYENRQDQKRMDEFAQQTLLRKT
;
A
#
# COMPACT_ATOMS: atom_id res chain seq x y z
N MET A 1 18.00 29.55 12.75
CA MET A 1 17.19 29.39 11.52
C MET A 1 17.35 28.05 10.79
N LYS A 2 18.25 27.12 11.19
CA LYS A 2 18.47 25.84 10.47
C LYS A 2 17.38 24.76 10.67
N SER A 3 16.54 24.84 11.71
CA SER A 3 15.57 23.77 12.05
C SER A 3 14.38 23.64 11.10
N ASN A 4 13.88 24.75 10.53
CA ASN A 4 12.70 24.70 9.66
C ASN A 4 12.99 23.94 8.38
N ASN A 5 14.09 24.28 7.70
CA ASN A 5 14.48 23.65 6.45
C ASN A 5 14.69 22.13 6.60
N THR A 6 15.26 21.66 7.71
CA THR A 6 15.49 20.22 7.91
C THR A 6 14.20 19.43 8.13
N LEU A 7 13.23 19.95 8.91
CA LEU A 7 11.94 19.27 9.11
C LEU A 7 11.10 19.26 7.84
N ASP A 8 11.13 20.35 7.07
CA ASP A 8 10.44 20.45 5.79
C ASP A 8 10.98 19.40 4.80
N ILE A 9 12.30 19.28 4.65
CA ILE A 9 12.96 18.25 3.82
C ILE A 9 12.59 16.83 4.28
N LEU A 10 12.55 16.58 5.60
CA LEU A 10 12.16 15.27 6.12
C LEU A 10 10.71 14.94 5.80
N CYS A 11 9.82 15.92 5.82
CA CYS A 11 8.42 15.74 5.45
C CYS A 11 8.26 15.47 3.95
N GLU A 12 8.95 16.24 3.10
CA GLU A 12 8.95 16.03 1.65
C GLU A 12 9.43 14.62 1.30
N ARG A 13 10.56 14.18 1.86
CA ARG A 13 11.06 12.82 1.69
C ARG A 13 10.08 11.76 2.19
N ALA A 14 9.40 12.00 3.31
CA ALA A 14 8.41 11.07 3.84
C ALA A 14 7.18 10.96 2.92
N LYS A 15 6.77 12.05 2.25
CA LYS A 15 5.72 12.02 1.21
C LYS A 15 6.16 11.21 0.01
N GLU A 16 7.37 11.43 -0.51
CA GLU A 16 7.91 10.63 -1.60
C GLU A 16 7.95 9.14 -1.25
N GLU A 17 8.43 8.79 -0.05
CA GLU A 17 8.46 7.39 0.41
C GLU A 17 7.05 6.77 0.52
N LEU A 18 6.06 7.55 0.96
CA LEU A 18 4.66 7.12 1.02
C LEU A 18 4.09 6.87 -0.37
N ASP A 19 4.33 7.79 -1.33
CA ASP A 19 3.87 7.66 -2.70
C ASP A 19 4.48 6.42 -3.38
N GLN A 20 5.78 6.19 -3.17
CA GLN A 20 6.44 4.99 -3.66
C GLN A 20 5.87 3.71 -3.02
N ALA A 21 5.51 3.74 -1.73
CA ALA A 21 4.85 2.61 -1.08
C ALA A 21 3.44 2.37 -1.64
N ALA A 22 2.70 3.44 -1.95
CA ALA A 22 1.37 3.36 -2.56
C ALA A 22 1.42 2.74 -3.98
N ILE A 23 2.40 3.14 -4.81
CA ILE A 23 2.62 2.56 -6.14
C ILE A 23 2.90 1.06 -6.02
N ARG A 24 3.82 0.66 -5.13
CA ARG A 24 4.15 -0.76 -4.89
C ARG A 24 2.94 -1.54 -4.41
N LEU A 25 2.16 -1.00 -3.47
CA LEU A 25 0.93 -1.62 -3.00
C LEU A 25 -0.07 -1.84 -4.15
N GLY A 26 -0.21 -0.85 -5.05
CA GLY A 26 -1.03 -0.97 -6.24
C GLY A 26 -0.59 -2.10 -7.17
N GLN A 27 0.72 -2.22 -7.42
CA GLN A 27 1.31 -3.29 -8.23
C GLN A 27 1.07 -4.67 -7.61
N VAL A 28 1.34 -4.83 -6.30
CA VAL A 28 1.14 -6.08 -5.58
C VAL A 28 -0.33 -6.49 -5.57
N ARG A 29 -1.25 -5.55 -5.34
CA ARG A 29 -2.71 -5.81 -5.43
C ARG A 29 -3.12 -6.32 -6.80
N LYS A 30 -2.59 -5.73 -7.88
CA LYS A 30 -2.87 -6.16 -9.26
C LYS A 30 -2.35 -7.58 -9.52
N SER A 31 -1.15 -7.89 -9.07
CA SER A 31 -0.56 -9.23 -9.20
C SER A 31 -1.34 -10.27 -8.41
N HIS A 32 -1.72 -9.96 -7.17
CA HIS A 32 -2.58 -10.80 -6.34
C HIS A 32 -3.92 -11.09 -7.02
N GLN A 33 -4.59 -10.05 -7.55
CA GLN A 33 -5.88 -10.21 -8.24
C GLN A 33 -5.74 -11.08 -9.51
N THR A 34 -4.64 -10.91 -10.24
CA THR A 34 -4.33 -11.74 -11.42
C THR A 34 -4.16 -13.21 -11.03
N ALA A 35 -3.35 -13.49 -10.00
CA ALA A 35 -3.12 -14.85 -9.52
C ALA A 35 -4.42 -15.52 -9.04
N LYS A 36 -5.26 -14.76 -8.31
CA LYS A 36 -6.59 -15.22 -7.88
C LYS A 36 -7.47 -15.59 -9.06
N LYS A 37 -7.57 -14.72 -10.07
CA LYS A 37 -8.38 -14.96 -11.27
C LYS A 37 -7.91 -16.19 -12.05
N GLN A 38 -6.59 -16.38 -12.18
CA GLN A 38 -6.03 -17.56 -12.85
C GLN A 38 -6.38 -18.84 -12.11
N LEU A 39 -6.29 -18.85 -10.77
CA LEU A 39 -6.71 -19.99 -9.96
C LEU A 39 -8.20 -20.31 -10.14
N GLU A 40 -9.07 -19.29 -10.09
CA GLU A 40 -10.51 -19.44 -10.30
C GLU A 40 -10.82 -20.02 -11.69
N GLN A 41 -10.11 -19.57 -12.73
CA GLN A 41 -10.24 -20.11 -14.08
C GLN A 41 -9.87 -21.59 -14.16
N LEU A 42 -8.74 -22.00 -13.54
CA LEU A 42 -8.33 -23.41 -13.52
C LEU A 42 -9.34 -24.29 -12.77
N GLN A 43 -9.86 -23.82 -11.63
CA GLN A 43 -10.88 -24.54 -10.86
C GLN A 43 -12.21 -24.67 -11.61
N ALA A 44 -12.64 -23.61 -12.28
CA ALA A 44 -13.84 -23.65 -13.13
C ALA A 44 -13.66 -24.66 -14.27
N TYR A 45 -12.50 -24.61 -14.93
CA TYR A 45 -12.16 -25.52 -16.02
C TYR A 45 -12.09 -26.99 -15.54
N GLU A 46 -11.51 -27.26 -14.38
CA GLU A 46 -11.49 -28.60 -13.77
C GLU A 46 -12.91 -29.14 -13.57
N LYS A 47 -13.81 -28.31 -13.01
CA LYS A 47 -15.20 -28.68 -12.80
C LYS A 47 -15.91 -29.02 -14.11
N GLU A 48 -15.78 -28.16 -15.13
CA GLU A 48 -16.34 -28.41 -16.46
C GLU A 48 -15.78 -29.69 -17.09
N TYR A 49 -14.48 -29.92 -16.93
CA TYR A 49 -13.79 -31.09 -17.47
C TYR A 49 -14.27 -32.39 -16.83
N ARG A 50 -14.43 -32.42 -15.50
CA ARG A 50 -15.02 -33.56 -14.77
C ARG A 50 -16.47 -33.83 -15.18
N GLN A 51 -17.28 -32.80 -15.38
CA GLN A 51 -18.67 -32.95 -15.84
C GLN A 51 -18.76 -33.54 -17.26
N LYS A 52 -17.91 -33.07 -18.18
CA LYS A 52 -17.81 -33.64 -19.53
C LYS A 52 -17.44 -35.13 -19.49
N LEU A 53 -16.50 -35.51 -18.62
CA LEU A 53 -16.17 -36.92 -18.45
C LEU A 53 -17.36 -37.74 -17.92
N GLN A 54 -18.01 -37.29 -16.85
CA GLN A 54 -19.14 -38.01 -16.25
C GLN A 54 -20.25 -38.29 -17.29
N SER A 55 -20.56 -37.30 -18.13
CA SER A 55 -21.52 -37.47 -19.23
C SER A 55 -21.03 -38.39 -20.36
N GLY A 56 -19.72 -38.41 -20.64
CA GLY A 56 -19.10 -39.31 -21.62
C GLY A 56 -19.03 -40.77 -21.15
N MET A 57 -18.75 -41.00 -19.86
CA MET A 57 -18.75 -42.34 -19.27
C MET A 57 -20.13 -42.99 -19.32
N ALA A 58 -21.19 -42.22 -19.05
CA ALA A 58 -22.58 -42.69 -19.16
C ALA A 58 -22.95 -43.18 -20.59
N LYS A 59 -22.18 -42.80 -21.61
CA LYS A 59 -22.40 -43.15 -23.02
C LYS A 59 -21.47 -44.26 -23.54
N GLY A 60 -20.65 -44.88 -22.68
CA GLY A 60 -19.73 -45.96 -23.06
C GLY A 60 -18.43 -45.46 -23.72
N MET A 61 -17.57 -44.85 -22.91
CA MET A 61 -16.30 -44.26 -23.37
C MET A 61 -15.22 -45.32 -23.66
N ALA A 62 -14.39 -45.09 -24.69
CA ALA A 62 -13.25 -45.96 -25.04
C ALA A 62 -12.11 -45.88 -23.99
N SER A 63 -11.47 -47.01 -23.71
CA SER A 63 -10.39 -47.14 -22.70
C SER A 63 -9.21 -46.16 -22.89
N ALA A 64 -8.82 -45.88 -24.14
CA ALA A 64 -7.78 -44.90 -24.44
C ALA A 64 -8.16 -43.46 -24.04
N SER A 65 -9.45 -43.09 -24.18
CA SER A 65 -9.95 -41.77 -23.76
C SER A 65 -9.99 -41.62 -22.24
N TRP A 66 -10.17 -42.72 -21.51
CA TRP A 66 -10.08 -42.75 -20.05
C TRP A 66 -8.64 -42.51 -19.55
N TYR A 67 -7.65 -43.17 -20.17
CA TYR A 67 -6.24 -42.97 -19.81
C TYR A 67 -5.80 -41.51 -20.03
N ASN A 68 -6.14 -40.93 -21.18
CA ASN A 68 -5.83 -39.53 -21.49
C ASN A 68 -6.46 -38.56 -20.50
N TYR A 69 -7.70 -38.83 -20.07
CA TYR A 69 -8.36 -38.06 -19.02
C TYR A 69 -7.55 -38.09 -17.71
N GLN A 70 -7.15 -39.29 -17.27
CA GLN A 70 -6.45 -39.45 -16.00
C GLN A 70 -5.09 -38.73 -15.98
N GLN A 71 -4.38 -38.71 -17.11
CA GLN A 71 -3.13 -37.96 -17.22
C GLN A 71 -3.37 -36.44 -17.16
N PHE A 72 -4.39 -35.96 -17.87
CA PHE A 72 -4.68 -34.54 -17.91
C PHE A 72 -5.20 -34.00 -16.58
N ILE A 73 -6.07 -34.75 -15.88
CA ILE A 73 -6.58 -34.31 -14.57
C ILE A 73 -5.45 -34.17 -13.54
N ILE A 74 -4.48 -35.09 -13.52
CA ILE A 74 -3.29 -34.99 -12.65
C ILE A 74 -2.48 -33.73 -12.96
N THR A 75 -2.31 -33.42 -14.25
CA THR A 75 -1.58 -32.23 -14.69
C THR A 75 -2.32 -30.95 -14.26
N LEU A 76 -3.65 -30.94 -14.40
CA LEU A 76 -4.50 -29.81 -14.01
C LEU A 76 -4.53 -29.60 -12.49
N GLU A 77 -4.65 -30.67 -11.70
CA GLU A 77 -4.58 -30.61 -10.23
C GLU A 77 -3.20 -30.08 -9.77
N THR A 78 -2.13 -30.51 -10.42
CA THR A 78 -0.76 -30.01 -10.14
C THR A 78 -0.66 -28.51 -10.42
N ALA A 79 -1.19 -28.03 -11.56
CA ALA A 79 -1.21 -26.62 -11.89
C ALA A 79 -2.06 -25.80 -10.91
N ILE A 80 -3.22 -26.31 -10.49
CA ILE A 80 -4.08 -25.69 -9.47
C ILE A 80 -3.31 -25.52 -8.15
N GLU A 81 -2.57 -26.54 -7.73
CA GLU A 81 -1.81 -26.47 -6.49
C GLU A 81 -0.66 -25.45 -6.59
N GLN A 82 0.04 -25.39 -7.72
CA GLN A 82 1.03 -24.34 -7.98
C GLN A 82 0.42 -22.93 -7.91
N HIS A 83 -0.77 -22.73 -8.48
CA HIS A 83 -1.47 -21.45 -8.43
C HIS A 83 -2.00 -21.10 -7.03
N ARG A 84 -2.36 -22.09 -6.20
CA ARG A 84 -2.68 -21.87 -4.77
C ARG A 84 -1.48 -21.39 -3.97
N ILE A 85 -0.32 -22.01 -4.18
CA ILE A 85 0.94 -21.59 -3.55
C ILE A 85 1.27 -20.15 -3.99
N LEU A 86 1.19 -19.87 -5.29
CA LEU A 86 1.43 -18.53 -5.83
C LEU A 86 0.48 -17.48 -5.24
N LEU A 87 -0.82 -17.79 -5.12
CA LEU A 87 -1.79 -16.90 -4.49
C LEU A 87 -1.44 -16.66 -3.01
N THR A 88 -0.98 -17.68 -2.30
CA THR A 88 -0.55 -17.56 -0.91
C THR A 88 0.68 -16.65 -0.77
N GLN A 89 1.65 -16.76 -1.67
CA GLN A 89 2.81 -15.85 -1.72
C GLN A 89 2.38 -14.41 -1.99
N TRP A 90 1.49 -14.20 -2.96
CA TRP A 90 0.95 -12.85 -3.23
C TRP A 90 0.14 -12.28 -2.07
N ASN A 91 -0.57 -13.13 -1.32
CA ASN A 91 -1.23 -12.72 -0.08
C ASN A 91 -0.21 -12.20 0.95
N GLN A 92 0.89 -12.92 1.16
CA GLN A 92 1.96 -12.48 2.05
C GLN A 92 2.59 -11.15 1.59
N HIS A 93 2.91 -11.03 0.30
CA HIS A 93 3.42 -9.77 -0.26
C HIS A 93 2.42 -8.63 -0.11
N LEU A 94 1.13 -8.88 -0.28
CA LEU A 94 0.09 -7.88 -0.08
C LEU A 94 0.04 -7.39 1.36
N GLN A 95 0.08 -8.30 2.34
CA GLN A 95 0.11 -7.92 3.75
C GLN A 95 1.37 -7.10 4.09
N GLN A 96 2.53 -7.50 3.57
CA GLN A 96 3.78 -6.75 3.74
C GLN A 96 3.69 -5.34 3.14
N ALA A 97 3.17 -5.22 1.91
CA ALA A 97 3.01 -3.92 1.25
C ALA A 97 2.02 -3.01 1.98
N ILE A 98 0.94 -3.57 2.54
CA ILE A 98 -0.02 -2.83 3.37
C ILE A 98 0.67 -2.31 4.63
N SER A 99 1.39 -3.17 5.36
CA SER A 99 2.12 -2.77 6.57
C SER A 99 3.14 -1.67 6.26
N GLN A 100 3.94 -1.83 5.20
CA GLN A 100 4.92 -0.81 4.80
C GLN A 100 4.26 0.53 4.49
N TRP A 101 3.15 0.53 3.73
CA TRP A 101 2.42 1.75 3.44
C TRP A 101 1.87 2.41 4.72
N GLN A 102 1.31 1.62 5.64
CA GLN A 102 0.82 2.11 6.93
C GLN A 102 1.93 2.74 7.78
N ASP A 103 3.10 2.11 7.86
CA ASP A 103 4.26 2.62 8.61
C ASP A 103 4.73 3.97 8.04
N LYS A 104 4.79 4.09 6.71
CA LYS A 104 5.15 5.35 6.04
C LYS A 104 4.11 6.44 6.29
N GLN A 105 2.82 6.10 6.24
CA GLN A 105 1.74 7.04 6.52
C GLN A 105 1.81 7.56 7.96
N GLN A 106 2.05 6.67 8.94
CA GLN A 106 2.20 7.04 10.34
C GLN A 106 3.39 7.98 10.55
N ARG A 107 4.54 7.69 9.91
CA ARG A 107 5.72 8.54 9.95
C ARG A 107 5.45 9.94 9.39
N LEU A 108 4.77 10.03 8.23
CA LEU A 108 4.40 11.31 7.64
C LEU A 108 3.49 12.12 8.58
N ASN A 109 2.45 11.49 9.13
CA ASN A 109 1.53 12.13 10.07
C ASN A 109 2.25 12.68 11.31
N ALA A 110 3.23 11.93 11.83
CA ALA A 110 4.06 12.37 12.96
C ALA A 110 4.91 13.60 12.60
N LEU A 111 5.55 13.61 11.43
CA LEU A 111 6.33 14.76 10.95
C LEU A 111 5.46 15.99 10.71
N ASP A 112 4.29 15.84 10.08
CA ASP A 112 3.33 16.93 9.88
C ASP A 112 2.86 17.52 11.21
N THR A 113 2.64 16.68 12.22
CA THR A 113 2.27 17.14 13.56
C THR A 113 3.39 17.95 14.19
N LEU A 114 4.65 17.50 14.08
CA LEU A 114 5.81 18.23 14.59
C LEU A 114 6.00 19.57 13.89
N LEU A 115 5.85 19.60 12.57
CA LEU A 115 5.97 20.80 11.74
C LEU A 115 4.93 21.85 12.15
N LYS A 116 3.65 21.45 12.28
CA LYS A 116 2.58 22.34 12.77
C LYS A 116 2.87 22.89 14.17
N ARG A 117 3.36 22.05 15.09
CA ARG A 117 3.72 22.52 16.44
C ARG A 117 4.89 23.51 16.41
N ASN A 118 5.88 23.27 15.56
CA ASN A 118 7.01 24.18 15.39
C ASN A 118 6.58 25.53 14.81
N SER A 119 5.71 25.54 13.79
CA SER A 119 5.21 26.78 13.19
C SER A 119 4.41 27.61 14.20
N LEU A 120 3.56 26.98 15.00
CA LEU A 120 2.80 27.65 16.06
C LEU A 120 3.73 28.25 17.13
N ALA A 121 4.72 27.49 17.60
CA ALA A 121 5.69 27.98 18.58
C ALA A 121 6.48 29.19 18.04
N ARG A 122 6.85 29.14 16.77
CA ARG A 122 7.55 30.25 16.09
C ARG A 122 6.66 31.49 15.96
N GLN A 123 5.41 31.32 15.56
CA GLN A 123 4.46 32.43 15.45
C GLN A 123 4.23 33.11 16.82
N VAL A 124 4.11 32.32 17.90
CA VAL A 124 3.99 32.86 19.26
C VAL A 124 5.25 33.65 19.66
N TYR A 125 6.43 33.15 19.31
CA TYR A 125 7.69 33.84 19.60
C TYR A 125 7.82 35.15 18.81
N GLU A 126 7.51 35.14 17.52
CA GLU A 126 7.53 36.33 16.65
C GLU A 126 6.54 37.38 17.15
N ASN A 127 5.30 37.00 17.46
CA ASN A 127 4.30 37.91 18.03
C ASN A 127 4.77 38.57 19.34
N ARG A 128 5.45 37.82 20.22
CA ARG A 128 6.01 38.38 21.47
C ARG A 128 7.13 39.38 21.19
N GLN A 129 7.98 39.11 20.21
CA GLN A 129 9.03 40.05 19.81
C GLN A 129 8.44 41.33 19.20
N ASP A 130 7.43 41.21 18.35
CA ASP A 130 6.75 42.34 17.73
C ASP A 130 6.08 43.23 18.76
N GLN A 131 5.35 42.62 19.70
CA GLN A 131 4.71 43.34 20.81
C GLN A 131 5.76 44.11 21.62
N LYS A 132 6.86 43.47 21.99
CA LYS A 132 7.95 44.12 22.75
C LYS A 132 8.53 45.32 22.00
N ARG A 133 8.78 45.19 20.69
CA ARG A 133 9.29 46.29 19.85
C ARG A 133 8.31 47.46 19.76
N MET A 134 7.01 47.18 19.63
CA MET A 134 5.97 48.19 19.65
C MET A 134 5.92 48.95 20.97
N ASP A 135 5.98 48.23 22.10
CA ASP A 135 5.96 48.82 23.43
C ASP A 135 7.19 49.73 23.66
N GLU A 136 8.38 49.28 23.26
CA GLU A 136 9.62 50.09 23.31
C GLU A 136 9.50 51.37 22.47
N PHE A 137 8.96 51.28 21.25
CA PHE A 137 8.75 52.44 20.38
C PHE A 137 7.72 53.43 20.96
N ALA A 138 6.62 52.92 21.53
CA ALA A 138 5.61 53.74 22.19
C ALA A 138 6.21 54.50 23.38
N GLN A 139 7.01 53.84 24.21
CA GLN A 139 7.71 54.47 25.34
C GLN A 139 8.69 55.56 24.89
N GLN A 140 9.49 55.31 23.86
CA GLN A 140 10.41 56.32 23.31
C GLN A 140 9.68 57.53 22.73
N THR A 141 8.53 57.33 22.08
CA THR A 141 7.73 58.41 21.52
C THR A 141 7.12 59.28 22.62
N LEU A 142 6.69 58.67 23.73
CA LEU A 142 6.19 59.39 24.90
C LEU A 142 7.30 60.24 25.54
N LEU A 143 8.49 59.68 25.75
CA LEU A 143 9.65 60.37 26.33
C LEU A 143 10.14 61.56 25.49
N ARG A 144 9.90 61.58 24.18
CA ARG A 144 10.25 62.71 23.30
C ARG A 144 9.21 63.83 23.28
N LYS A 145 8.01 63.60 23.82
CA LYS A 145 6.92 64.58 23.87
C LYS A 145 6.82 65.30 25.21
N THR A 146 7.58 64.86 26.21
CA THR A 146 7.79 65.52 27.51
C THR A 146 9.05 66.36 27.47
#